data_AF-A0A7M1MF52-F1
#
_entry.id   AF-A0A7M1MF52-F1
#
_cell.length_a   1.000
_cell.length_b   1.000
_cell.length_c   1.000
_cell.angle_alpha   90.00
_cell.angle_beta   90.00
_cell.angle_gamma   90.00
#
_symmetry.space_group_name_H-M   'P 1'
#
loop_
_entity.id
_entity.type
_entity.pdbx_description
1 polymer ?
#
loop_
_entity_poly.entity_id
_entity_poly.type
_entity_poly.pdbx_seq_one_letter_code
_entity_poly.pdbx_strand_id
1 'polypeptide(L)'
;MNQTTIAKEVKGVGIGLHKGEPISIKLEPLEAGSGVVFYRSDLGISYEAKPENVIDTQMATVIGDHRGYVSTIEHLMSAINAYGIDNVRIVLDANEAPVMDGSSIGFCMMLEEAGIKELDVAKKILVIKKNVEVKEGNKFVRLSPTDMPIINYTIEFDNPIIGKQNYCFEFSKQNYIEQIARARTFGFLKDVQALRAMNLGLGGSLENAVVIDDNRILNPEGLRFKDEFVRHKILDAIGDLTLLGCRVFGDYTSYAGSHKLNHLLTKELLKDPSTYEVVSLEKSAYKVYEKVFA
;
A
#
# COMPACT_ATOMS: atom_id res chain seq x y z
N MET A 1 -12.06 -15.71 -12.69
CA MET A 1 -10.65 -15.28 -12.63
C MET A 1 -9.95 -16.15 -11.61
N ASN A 2 -8.74 -16.58 -11.94
CA ASN A 2 -7.94 -17.44 -11.08
C ASN A 2 -7.03 -16.60 -10.17
N GLN A 3 -6.58 -17.19 -9.06
CA GLN A 3 -5.53 -16.62 -8.25
C GLN A 3 -4.24 -16.52 -9.06
N THR A 4 -3.37 -15.61 -8.66
CA THR A 4 -2.13 -15.31 -9.36
C THR A 4 -0.95 -15.28 -8.40
N THR A 5 0.21 -15.58 -8.95
CA THR A 5 1.52 -15.41 -8.35
C THR A 5 2.46 -14.81 -9.40
N ILE A 6 3.72 -14.58 -9.05
CA ILE A 6 4.74 -14.16 -10.02
C ILE A 6 5.25 -15.36 -10.84
N ALA A 7 5.69 -15.16 -12.08
CA ALA A 7 6.09 -16.27 -12.95
C ALA A 7 7.51 -16.79 -12.65
N LYS A 8 8.40 -15.91 -12.17
CA LYS A 8 9.77 -16.25 -11.75
C LYS A 8 10.21 -15.39 -10.57
N GLU A 9 11.26 -15.83 -9.88
CA GLU A 9 11.93 -15.05 -8.84
C GLU A 9 12.57 -13.78 -9.41
N VAL A 10 12.47 -12.67 -8.69
CA VAL A 10 13.19 -11.41 -8.97
C VAL A 10 13.86 -10.88 -7.70
N LYS A 11 14.98 -10.17 -7.87
CA LYS A 11 15.80 -9.64 -6.78
C LYS A 11 16.09 -8.16 -7.00
N GLY A 12 16.23 -7.42 -5.92
CA GLY A 12 16.65 -6.04 -5.93
C GLY A 12 17.41 -5.70 -4.66
N VAL A 13 18.05 -4.54 -4.68
CA VAL A 13 18.63 -3.91 -3.50
C VAL A 13 18.13 -2.47 -3.48
N GLY A 14 17.70 -2.02 -2.32
CA GLY A 14 17.34 -0.62 -2.09
C GLY A 14 17.83 -0.16 -0.73
N ILE A 15 17.53 1.10 -0.40
CA ILE A 15 17.85 1.67 0.92
C ILE A 15 16.60 1.67 1.78
N GLY A 16 16.74 1.35 3.06
CA GLY A 16 15.66 1.50 4.03
C GLY A 16 15.41 2.97 4.38
N LEU A 17 14.14 3.40 4.44
CA LEU A 17 13.81 4.81 4.70
C LEU A 17 14.29 5.26 6.08
N HIS A 18 14.05 4.44 7.11
CA HIS A 18 14.28 4.85 8.47
C HIS A 18 15.72 4.61 8.91
N LYS A 19 16.30 3.45 8.57
CA LYS A 19 17.67 3.10 8.99
C LYS A 19 18.75 3.54 8.01
N GLY A 20 18.42 3.75 6.74
CA GLY A 20 19.41 4.10 5.70
C GLY A 20 20.35 2.96 5.35
N GLU A 21 20.07 1.74 5.79
CA GLU A 21 20.86 0.55 5.50
C GLU A 21 20.45 -0.02 4.12
N PRO A 22 21.38 -0.62 3.36
CA PRO A 22 21.03 -1.41 2.19
C PRO A 22 20.20 -2.63 2.58
N ILE A 23 19.14 -2.90 1.82
CA ILE A 23 18.19 -4.00 2.04
C ILE A 23 18.09 -4.80 0.76
N SER A 24 18.39 -6.08 0.85
CA SER A 24 18.11 -7.04 -0.21
C SER A 24 16.63 -7.42 -0.17
N ILE A 25 15.93 -7.22 -1.28
CA ILE A 25 14.57 -7.69 -1.48
C ILE A 25 14.54 -8.77 -2.55
N LYS A 26 13.75 -9.82 -2.30
CA LYS A 26 13.50 -10.87 -3.28
C LYS A 26 12.04 -11.28 -3.26
N LEU A 27 11.43 -11.37 -4.44
CA LEU A 27 10.06 -11.84 -4.61
C LEU A 27 10.10 -13.27 -5.14
N GLU A 28 9.46 -14.21 -4.44
CA GLU A 28 9.36 -15.61 -4.85
C GLU A 28 7.90 -16.00 -5.11
N PRO A 29 7.62 -16.84 -6.13
CA PRO A 29 6.30 -17.38 -6.33
C PRO A 29 5.86 -18.25 -5.16
N LEU A 30 4.56 -18.25 -4.86
CA LEU A 30 3.94 -19.14 -3.89
C LEU A 30 2.74 -19.87 -4.51
N GLU A 31 2.42 -21.01 -3.92
CA GLU A 31 1.26 -21.82 -4.29
C GLU A 31 -0.06 -21.13 -3.90
N ALA A 32 -1.16 -21.60 -4.49
CA ALA A 32 -2.48 -21.00 -4.27
C ALA A 32 -2.90 -21.07 -2.80
N GLY A 33 -3.51 -19.98 -2.31
CA GLY A 33 -3.95 -19.86 -0.93
C GLY A 33 -2.85 -19.51 0.08
N SER A 34 -1.62 -19.29 -0.36
CA SER A 34 -0.52 -18.86 0.52
C SER A 34 -0.66 -17.40 0.96
N GLY A 35 -1.29 -16.55 0.14
CA GLY A 35 -1.36 -15.11 0.39
C GLY A 35 -0.02 -14.40 0.19
N VAL A 36 0.06 -13.15 0.67
CA VAL A 36 1.28 -12.34 0.67
C VAL A 36 2.02 -12.56 1.98
N VAL A 37 3.26 -13.06 1.91
CA VAL A 37 4.05 -13.44 3.09
C VAL A 37 5.37 -12.68 3.10
N PHE A 38 5.63 -11.92 4.15
CA PHE A 38 6.94 -11.34 4.39
C PHE A 38 7.82 -12.33 5.17
N TYR A 39 9.04 -12.54 4.71
CA TYR A 39 10.02 -13.44 5.33
C TYR A 39 11.32 -12.69 5.63
N ARG A 40 11.67 -12.62 6.91
CA ARG A 40 12.93 -12.05 7.41
C ARG A 40 14.00 -13.13 7.40
N SER A 41 14.79 -13.16 6.33
CA SER A 41 15.83 -14.17 6.09
C SER A 41 16.96 -14.14 7.13
N ASP A 42 17.22 -12.98 7.71
CA ASP A 42 18.21 -12.77 8.78
C ASP A 42 17.74 -13.32 10.15
N LEU A 43 16.42 -13.48 10.34
CA LEU A 43 15.83 -14.01 11.58
C LEU A 43 15.14 -15.37 11.42
N GLY A 44 14.89 -15.83 10.19
CA GLY A 44 14.17 -17.07 9.92
C GLY A 44 12.68 -17.04 10.29
N ILE A 45 12.05 -15.86 10.26
CA ILE A 45 10.64 -15.66 10.66
C ILE A 45 9.77 -15.14 9.51
N SER A 46 8.50 -15.51 9.51
CA SER A 46 7.53 -15.09 8.50
C SER A 46 6.31 -14.43 9.13
N TYR A 47 5.75 -13.44 8.43
CA TYR A 47 4.49 -12.79 8.76
C TYR A 47 3.61 -12.72 7.52
N GLU A 48 2.38 -13.22 7.62
CA GLU A 48 1.37 -12.99 6.59
C GLU A 48 0.92 -11.52 6.63
N ALA A 49 0.73 -10.90 5.47
CA ALA A 49 0.26 -9.53 5.36
C ALA A 49 -1.26 -9.48 5.64
N LYS A 50 -1.63 -9.53 6.92
CA LYS A 50 -3.00 -9.54 7.42
C LYS A 50 -3.21 -8.54 8.56
N PRO A 51 -4.44 -8.09 8.83
CA PRO A 51 -4.68 -7.05 9.81
C PRO A 51 -4.29 -7.49 11.23
N GLU A 52 -4.43 -8.77 11.57
CA GLU A 52 -4.02 -9.32 12.86
C GLU A 52 -2.52 -9.23 13.14
N ASN A 53 -1.69 -9.15 12.09
CA ASN A 53 -0.23 -9.05 12.24
C ASN A 53 0.26 -7.60 12.28
N VAL A 54 -0.61 -6.60 12.12
CA VAL A 54 -0.23 -5.18 12.22
C VAL A 54 -0.01 -4.81 13.68
N ILE A 55 1.19 -4.32 13.99
CA ILE A 55 1.61 -3.94 15.35
C ILE A 55 1.84 -2.45 15.54
N ASP A 56 2.07 -1.70 14.46
CA ASP A 56 2.27 -0.25 14.50
C ASP A 56 1.81 0.42 13.18
N THR A 57 1.38 1.67 13.29
CA THR A 57 0.86 2.52 12.20
C THR A 57 1.30 4.00 12.32
N GLN A 58 2.23 4.33 13.24
CA GLN A 58 2.56 5.73 13.55
C GLN A 58 3.25 6.46 12.40
N MET A 59 4.16 5.79 11.68
CA MET A 59 4.95 6.37 10.58
C MET A 59 4.81 5.62 9.26
N ALA A 60 4.48 4.34 9.35
CA ALA A 60 4.36 3.38 8.27
C ALA A 60 3.46 2.24 8.76
N THR A 61 3.04 1.35 7.87
CA THR A 61 2.37 0.12 8.27
C THR A 61 3.42 -0.92 8.64
N VAL A 62 3.33 -1.44 9.87
CA VAL A 62 4.30 -2.38 10.43
C VAL A 62 3.62 -3.68 10.82
N ILE A 63 4.14 -4.80 10.31
CA ILE A 63 3.69 -6.15 10.70
C ILE A 63 4.76 -6.88 11.50
N GLY A 64 4.37 -7.66 12.49
CA GLY A 64 5.34 -8.40 13.30
C GLY A 64 4.80 -8.95 14.61
N ASP A 65 5.72 -9.34 15.49
CA ASP A 65 5.47 -9.72 16.87
C ASP A 65 6.74 -9.51 17.74
N HIS A 66 6.81 -10.15 18.90
CA HIS A 66 7.96 -10.07 19.81
C HIS A 66 9.27 -10.67 19.24
N ARG A 67 9.21 -11.47 18.17
CA ARG A 67 10.38 -12.09 17.54
C ARG A 67 11.03 -11.19 16.50
N GLY A 68 10.26 -10.25 15.94
CA GLY A 68 10.72 -9.32 14.91
C GLY A 68 9.56 -8.65 14.18
N TYR A 69 9.89 -7.81 13.19
CA TYR A 69 8.89 -7.08 12.41
C TYR A 69 9.42 -6.68 11.04
N VAL A 70 8.51 -6.22 10.18
CA VAL A 70 8.79 -5.55 8.91
C VAL A 70 7.98 -4.26 8.85
N SER A 71 8.65 -3.14 8.67
CA SER A 71 8.07 -1.80 8.50
C SER A 71 7.99 -1.38 7.03
N THR A 72 7.24 -0.31 6.76
CA THR A 72 7.19 0.37 5.45
C THR A 72 6.71 -0.53 4.31
N ILE A 73 5.73 -1.40 4.59
CA ILE A 73 5.24 -2.39 3.61
C ILE A 73 4.27 -1.80 2.59
N GLU A 74 3.66 -0.66 2.90
CA GLU A 74 2.51 -0.07 2.21
C GLU A 74 2.76 0.18 0.71
N HIS A 75 3.93 0.69 0.31
CA HIS A 75 4.21 0.97 -1.10
C HIS A 75 4.34 -0.33 -1.93
N LEU A 76 5.00 -1.34 -1.37
CA LEU A 76 5.13 -2.65 -2.03
C LEU A 76 3.77 -3.34 -2.09
N MET A 77 3.00 -3.32 -0.99
CA MET A 77 1.65 -3.86 -0.95
C MET A 77 0.72 -3.18 -1.96
N SER A 78 0.88 -1.87 -2.16
CA SER A 78 0.13 -1.10 -3.16
C SER A 78 0.41 -1.61 -4.59
N ALA A 79 1.68 -1.87 -4.92
CA ALA A 79 2.05 -2.45 -6.22
C ALA A 79 1.54 -3.90 -6.38
N ILE A 80 1.64 -4.73 -5.35
CA ILE A 80 1.12 -6.10 -5.32
C ILE A 80 -0.38 -6.12 -5.63
N ASN A 81 -1.14 -5.20 -5.02
CA ASN A 81 -2.58 -5.04 -5.27
C ASN A 81 -2.89 -4.63 -6.71
N ALA A 82 -2.17 -3.61 -7.21
CA ALA A 82 -2.30 -3.12 -8.57
C ALA A 82 -2.07 -4.19 -9.63
N TYR A 83 -1.08 -5.06 -9.41
CA TYR A 83 -0.78 -6.19 -10.30
C TYR A 83 -1.69 -7.40 -10.04
N GLY A 84 -2.52 -7.33 -9.01
CA GLY A 84 -3.47 -8.36 -8.65
C GLY A 84 -2.83 -9.64 -8.14
N ILE A 85 -1.59 -9.60 -7.66
CA ILE A 85 -0.85 -10.75 -7.14
C ILE A 85 -1.48 -11.22 -5.82
N ASP A 86 -1.89 -12.48 -5.76
CA ASP A 86 -2.54 -13.06 -4.59
C ASP A 86 -1.55 -13.79 -3.69
N ASN A 87 -0.57 -14.46 -4.30
CA ASN A 87 0.37 -15.35 -3.61
C ASN A 87 1.80 -14.96 -3.94
N VAL A 88 2.58 -14.50 -2.96
CA VAL A 88 4.00 -14.15 -3.16
C VAL A 88 4.74 -14.14 -1.82
N ARG A 89 5.98 -14.61 -1.80
CA ARG A 89 6.88 -14.41 -0.67
C ARG A 89 7.78 -13.21 -0.93
N ILE A 90 7.81 -12.29 0.01
CA ILE A 90 8.69 -11.12 0.02
C ILE A 90 9.80 -11.42 1.03
N VAL A 91 10.98 -11.76 0.53
CA VAL A 91 12.15 -12.06 1.34
C VAL A 91 12.96 -10.78 1.54
N LEU A 92 13.23 -10.46 2.80
CA LEU A 92 14.02 -9.31 3.24
C LEU A 92 15.14 -9.77 4.19
N ASP A 93 16.27 -9.08 4.19
CA ASP A 93 17.38 -9.26 5.13
C ASP A 93 17.42 -8.18 6.23
N ALA A 94 16.41 -7.29 6.25
CA ALA A 94 16.27 -6.21 7.21
C ALA A 94 14.81 -6.04 7.65
N ASN A 95 14.61 -5.21 8.69
CA ASN A 95 13.31 -5.00 9.34
C ASN A 95 12.41 -3.94 8.69
N GLU A 96 12.71 -3.52 7.46
CA GLU A 96 11.87 -2.63 6.66
C GLU A 96 11.93 -3.05 5.19
N ALA A 97 10.90 -2.73 4.41
CA ALA A 97 11.00 -2.80 2.96
C ALA A 97 11.83 -1.62 2.42
N PRO A 98 12.61 -1.80 1.34
CA PRO A 98 13.38 -0.70 0.76
C PRO A 98 12.45 0.42 0.25
N VAL A 99 12.81 1.68 0.46
CA VAL A 99 11.98 2.82 0.06
C VAL A 99 11.99 3.10 -1.45
N MET A 100 12.98 2.54 -2.16
CA MET A 100 13.21 2.77 -3.58
C MET A 100 13.34 4.28 -3.87
N ASP A 101 12.48 4.83 -4.73
CA ASP A 101 12.42 6.26 -5.05
C ASP A 101 11.35 7.01 -4.25
N GLY A 102 10.83 6.40 -3.18
CA GLY A 102 9.72 6.96 -2.38
C GLY A 102 8.33 6.64 -2.89
N SER A 103 8.22 5.97 -4.04
CA SER A 103 6.95 5.59 -4.66
C SER A 103 6.88 4.08 -4.89
N SER A 104 5.79 3.61 -5.51
CA SER A 104 5.60 2.18 -5.82
C SER A 104 6.17 1.78 -7.18
N ILE A 105 6.64 2.72 -8.00
CA ILE A 105 7.04 2.43 -9.39
C ILE A 105 8.18 1.42 -9.51
N GLY A 106 9.15 1.46 -8.58
CA GLY A 106 10.25 0.49 -8.54
C GLY A 106 9.74 -0.95 -8.33
N PHE A 107 8.71 -1.11 -7.49
CA PHE A 107 8.07 -2.41 -7.29
C PHE A 107 7.23 -2.84 -8.47
N CYS A 108 6.54 -1.91 -9.15
CA CYS A 108 5.87 -2.21 -10.41
C CYS A 108 6.84 -2.78 -11.45
N MET A 109 8.02 -2.19 -11.59
CA MET A 109 9.06 -2.68 -12.51
C MET A 109 9.53 -4.09 -12.15
N MET A 110 9.74 -4.38 -10.86
CA MET A 110 10.08 -5.73 -10.40
C MET A 110 8.97 -6.75 -10.74
N LEU A 111 7.69 -6.37 -10.58
CA LEU A 111 6.56 -7.25 -10.89
C LEU A 111 6.37 -7.46 -12.39
N GLU A 112 6.61 -6.45 -13.23
CA GLU A 112 6.67 -6.62 -14.69
C GLU A 112 7.80 -7.57 -15.10
N GLU A 113 9.00 -7.40 -14.51
CA GLU A 113 10.12 -8.29 -14.78
C GLU A 113 9.80 -9.73 -14.39
N ALA A 114 9.17 -9.92 -13.22
CA ALA A 114 8.82 -11.24 -12.70
C ALA A 114 7.74 -11.95 -13.54
N GLY A 115 6.90 -11.19 -14.23
CA GLY A 115 5.71 -11.68 -14.93
C GLY A 115 4.66 -12.23 -13.97
N ILE A 116 3.46 -12.46 -14.49
CA ILE A 116 2.32 -13.00 -13.72
C ILE A 116 2.02 -14.42 -14.18
N LYS A 117 1.76 -15.32 -13.22
CA LYS A 117 1.32 -16.70 -13.45
C LYS A 117 -0.02 -16.93 -12.77
N GLU A 118 -0.99 -17.45 -13.52
CA GLU A 118 -2.26 -17.91 -12.96
C GLU A 118 -2.12 -19.29 -12.29
N LEU A 119 -2.89 -19.51 -11.23
CA LEU A 119 -2.97 -20.74 -10.46
C LEU A 119 -4.38 -21.32 -10.59
N ASP A 120 -4.54 -22.64 -10.63
CA ASP A 120 -5.84 -23.28 -10.89
C ASP A 120 -6.78 -23.28 -9.65
N VAL A 121 -6.98 -22.10 -9.06
CA VAL A 121 -7.88 -21.85 -7.93
C VAL A 121 -8.56 -20.52 -8.18
N ALA A 122 -9.87 -20.45 -7.96
CA ALA A 122 -10.62 -19.22 -8.14
C ALA A 122 -10.13 -18.09 -7.20
N LYS A 123 -9.97 -16.90 -7.76
CA LYS A 123 -9.68 -15.67 -7.00
C LYS A 123 -10.93 -15.26 -6.21
N LYS A 124 -10.69 -14.70 -5.03
CA LYS A 124 -11.72 -14.16 -4.14
C LYS A 124 -11.64 -12.64 -4.10
N ILE A 125 -12.79 -12.00 -3.93
CA ILE A 125 -12.92 -10.56 -3.63
C ILE A 125 -13.77 -10.35 -2.41
N LEU A 126 -13.57 -9.21 -1.76
CA LEU A 126 -14.38 -8.75 -0.65
C LEU A 126 -15.32 -7.66 -1.16
N VAL A 127 -16.59 -7.99 -1.34
CA VAL A 127 -17.63 -7.08 -1.80
C VAL A 127 -18.26 -6.38 -0.60
N ILE A 128 -18.26 -5.04 -0.59
CA ILE A 128 -18.84 -4.25 0.49
C ILE A 128 -20.38 -4.25 0.38
N LYS A 129 -21.06 -4.60 1.47
CA LYS A 129 -22.53 -4.74 1.55
C LYS A 129 -23.19 -3.66 2.39
N LYS A 130 -22.45 -3.02 3.29
CA LYS A 130 -22.91 -1.89 4.12
C LYS A 130 -21.82 -0.84 4.28
N ASN A 131 -22.22 0.38 4.60
CA ASN A 131 -21.26 1.44 4.94
C ASN A 131 -20.52 1.08 6.24
N VAL A 132 -19.20 1.16 6.20
CA VAL A 132 -18.32 1.01 7.37
C VAL A 132 -17.41 2.23 7.43
N GLU A 133 -17.44 2.96 8.54
CA GLU A 133 -16.72 4.21 8.69
C GLU A 133 -15.99 4.27 10.03
N VAL A 134 -14.76 4.76 10.01
CA VAL A 134 -13.97 5.05 11.22
C VAL A 134 -13.63 6.54 11.22
N LYS A 135 -13.79 7.18 12.38
CA LYS A 135 -13.59 8.63 12.57
C LYS A 135 -12.66 8.92 13.75
N GLU A 136 -11.82 9.94 13.60
CA GLU A 136 -11.02 10.53 14.68
C GLU A 136 -11.05 12.06 14.55
N GLY A 137 -11.85 12.72 15.41
CA GLY A 137 -12.16 14.14 15.24
C GLY A 137 -12.85 14.40 13.90
N ASN A 138 -12.27 15.28 13.08
CA ASN A 138 -12.77 15.60 11.74
C ASN A 138 -12.25 14.65 10.65
N LYS A 139 -11.30 13.76 10.97
CA LYS A 139 -10.69 12.83 10.01
C LYS A 139 -11.54 11.58 9.91
N PHE A 140 -11.66 11.02 8.71
CA PHE A 140 -12.38 9.77 8.52
C PHE A 140 -11.91 8.96 7.33
N VAL A 141 -12.21 7.67 7.38
CA VAL A 141 -12.11 6.73 6.26
C VAL A 141 -13.37 5.89 6.23
N ARG A 142 -13.87 5.57 5.03
CA ARG A 142 -15.12 4.84 4.84
C ARG A 142 -15.04 3.91 3.65
N LEU A 143 -15.62 2.71 3.81
CA LEU A 143 -15.99 1.82 2.72
C LEU A 143 -17.51 1.83 2.53
N SER A 144 -17.95 1.88 1.27
CA SER A 144 -19.37 1.92 0.91
C SER A 144 -19.68 0.94 -0.23
N PRO A 145 -20.88 0.32 -0.26
CA PRO A 145 -21.35 -0.48 -1.40
C PRO A 145 -21.46 0.40 -2.64
N THR A 146 -21.09 -0.15 -3.79
CA THR A 146 -21.10 0.55 -5.09
C THR A 146 -21.13 -0.47 -6.21
N ASP A 147 -21.58 -0.05 -7.39
CA ASP A 147 -21.42 -0.80 -8.65
C ASP A 147 -20.21 -0.30 -9.47
N MET A 148 -19.64 0.85 -9.08
CA MET A 148 -18.53 1.50 -9.77
C MET A 148 -17.47 1.96 -8.76
N PRO A 149 -16.59 1.05 -8.31
CA PRO A 149 -15.66 1.34 -7.22
C PRO A 149 -14.68 2.45 -7.58
N ILE A 150 -14.64 3.47 -6.72
CA ILE A 150 -13.69 4.58 -6.77
C ILE A 150 -12.97 4.77 -5.43
N ILE A 151 -11.78 5.36 -5.50
CA ILE A 151 -11.03 5.86 -4.34
C ILE A 151 -11.08 7.38 -4.36
N ASN A 152 -11.87 7.97 -3.47
CA ASN A 152 -11.97 9.42 -3.32
C ASN A 152 -11.22 9.86 -2.06
N TYR A 153 -10.08 10.54 -2.24
CA TYR A 153 -9.20 10.92 -1.14
C TYR A 153 -9.08 12.43 -1.05
N THR A 154 -9.31 12.97 0.14
CA THR A 154 -9.05 14.37 0.47
C THR A 154 -7.95 14.45 1.51
N ILE A 155 -6.92 15.24 1.24
CA ILE A 155 -5.93 15.67 2.24
C ILE A 155 -6.19 17.13 2.61
N GLU A 156 -5.85 17.49 3.85
CA GLU A 156 -5.87 18.86 4.32
C GLU A 156 -4.69 19.05 5.27
N PHE A 157 -3.67 19.77 4.79
CA PHE A 157 -2.48 20.10 5.56
C PHE A 157 -2.47 21.60 5.85
N ASP A 158 -2.12 21.95 7.08
CA ASP A 158 -1.84 23.34 7.48
C ASP A 158 -0.44 23.76 6.97
N ASN A 159 -0.32 23.80 5.64
CA ASN A 159 0.86 24.23 4.93
C ASN A 159 0.43 24.82 3.58
N PRO A 160 0.90 26.01 3.19
CA PRO A 160 0.42 26.70 1.99
C PRO A 160 0.75 25.98 0.66
N ILE A 161 1.76 25.10 0.64
CA ILE A 161 2.21 24.39 -0.55
C ILE A 161 1.34 23.16 -0.82
N ILE A 162 1.01 22.42 0.25
CA ILE A 162 0.17 21.22 0.14
C ILE A 162 -1.30 21.63 0.17
N GLY A 163 -1.70 22.38 1.19
CA GLY A 163 -3.06 22.85 1.41
C GLY A 163 -4.08 21.72 1.46
N LYS A 164 -5.28 22.02 0.95
CA LYS A 164 -6.35 21.04 0.76
C LYS A 164 -6.35 20.55 -0.68
N GLN A 165 -6.29 19.23 -0.85
CA GLN A 165 -6.32 18.60 -2.17
C GLN A 165 -7.33 17.46 -2.15
N ASN A 166 -8.00 17.25 -3.27
CA ASN A 166 -8.90 16.13 -3.49
C ASN A 166 -8.53 15.44 -4.80
N TYR A 167 -8.54 14.11 -4.78
CA TYR A 167 -8.39 13.30 -5.99
C TYR A 167 -9.35 12.12 -5.96
N CYS A 168 -10.07 11.93 -7.08
CA CYS A 168 -10.95 10.78 -7.29
C CYS A 168 -10.27 9.86 -8.31
N PHE A 169 -9.98 8.64 -7.89
CA PHE A 169 -9.24 7.66 -8.68
C PHE A 169 -10.13 6.45 -8.99
N GLU A 170 -10.34 6.18 -10.28
CA GLU A 170 -10.93 4.93 -10.76
C GLU A 170 -9.82 3.91 -10.95
N PHE A 171 -9.88 2.83 -10.18
CA PHE A 171 -8.82 1.83 -10.17
C PHE A 171 -8.79 1.03 -11.48
N SER A 172 -7.60 0.95 -12.07
CA SER A 172 -7.16 -0.12 -12.95
C SER A 172 -5.63 -0.23 -12.83
N LYS A 173 -5.03 -1.35 -13.25
CA LYS A 173 -3.57 -1.52 -13.29
C LYS A 173 -2.94 -0.41 -14.14
N GLN A 174 -3.53 -0.13 -15.30
CA GLN A 174 -3.05 0.93 -16.19
C GLN A 174 -3.14 2.31 -15.52
N ASN A 175 -4.31 2.67 -14.98
CA ASN A 175 -4.50 3.94 -14.30
C ASN A 175 -3.58 4.06 -13.08
N TYR A 176 -3.37 2.98 -12.33
CA TYR A 176 -2.48 2.97 -11.19
C TYR A 176 -1.04 3.29 -11.60
N ILE A 177 -0.52 2.61 -12.64
CA ILE A 177 0.84 2.84 -13.13
C ILE A 177 1.03 4.28 -13.62
N GLU A 178 0.07 4.81 -14.37
CA GLU A 178 0.15 6.14 -14.96
C GLU A 178 -0.06 7.28 -13.95
N GLN A 179 -0.96 7.08 -13.00
CA GLN A 179 -1.52 8.17 -12.19
C GLN A 179 -1.11 8.12 -10.71
N ILE A 180 -0.74 6.95 -10.17
CA ILE A 180 -0.54 6.74 -8.73
C ILE A 180 0.85 6.22 -8.41
N ALA A 181 1.33 5.19 -9.12
CA ALA A 181 2.53 4.43 -8.78
C ALA A 181 3.80 5.28 -8.64
N ARG A 182 3.87 6.42 -9.36
CA ARG A 182 5.03 7.33 -9.35
C ARG A 182 4.94 8.43 -8.27
N ALA A 183 3.84 8.52 -7.52
CA ALA A 183 3.67 9.56 -6.52
C ALA A 183 4.50 9.24 -5.27
N ARG A 184 5.48 10.09 -4.97
CA ARG A 184 6.45 9.84 -3.90
C ARG A 184 5.91 10.22 -2.53
N THR A 185 6.46 9.55 -1.53
CA THR A 185 6.32 9.94 -0.13
C THR A 185 6.89 11.33 0.11
N PHE A 186 6.46 11.96 1.19
CA PHE A 186 6.79 13.34 1.46
C PHE A 186 6.89 13.62 2.96
N GLY A 187 7.72 14.62 3.29
CA GLY A 187 7.92 15.02 4.68
C GLY A 187 8.41 16.46 4.78
N PHE A 188 8.24 17.06 5.95
CA PHE A 188 8.70 18.42 6.21
C PHE A 188 10.15 18.44 6.67
N LEU A 189 10.95 19.38 6.16
CA LEU A 189 12.36 19.53 6.53
C LEU A 189 12.57 19.68 8.04
N LYS A 190 11.68 20.43 8.71
CA LYS A 190 11.70 20.62 10.17
C LYS A 190 11.53 19.30 10.93
N ASP A 191 10.75 18.37 10.40
CA ASP A 191 10.49 17.07 11.02
C ASP A 191 11.64 16.09 10.75
N VAL A 192 12.31 16.20 9.59
CA VAL A 192 13.47 15.35 9.25
C VAL A 192 14.58 15.48 10.28
N GLN A 193 14.86 16.68 10.79
CA GLN A 193 15.89 16.87 11.83
C GLN A 193 15.51 16.16 13.14
N ALA A 194 14.24 16.27 13.55
CA ALA A 194 13.73 15.59 14.73
C ALA A 194 13.74 14.07 14.57
N LEU A 195 13.33 13.56 13.41
CA LEU A 195 13.37 12.13 13.08
C LEU A 195 14.79 11.59 13.15
N ARG A 196 15.77 12.29 12.55
CA ARG A 196 17.17 11.87 12.57
C ARG A 196 17.75 11.85 13.99
N ALA A 197 17.35 12.79 14.84
CA ALA A 197 17.72 12.78 16.25
C ALA A 197 17.19 11.56 17.02
N MET A 198 16.14 10.90 16.50
CA MET A 198 15.57 9.64 17.00
C MET A 198 16.06 8.41 16.23
N ASN A 199 17.11 8.52 15.40
CA ASN A 199 17.59 7.47 14.49
C ASN A 199 16.53 6.98 13.48
N LEU A 200 15.63 7.87 13.06
CA LEU A 200 14.64 7.63 12.02
C LEU A 200 14.91 8.54 10.81
N GLY A 201 14.43 8.13 9.64
CA GLY A 201 14.60 8.90 8.39
C GLY A 201 16.07 9.06 7.96
N LEU A 202 16.96 8.16 8.39
CA LEU A 202 18.38 8.20 8.06
C LEU A 202 18.65 7.93 6.58
N GLY A 203 17.80 7.11 5.93
CA GLY A 203 17.84 6.86 4.48
C GLY A 203 17.07 7.88 3.64
N GLY A 204 16.34 8.80 4.29
CA GLY A 204 15.56 9.83 3.60
C GLY A 204 16.45 10.84 2.88
N SER A 205 16.17 11.05 1.59
CA SER A 205 16.87 11.97 0.71
C SER A 205 15.90 12.60 -0.30
N LEU A 206 16.36 13.58 -1.07
CA LEU A 206 15.57 14.16 -2.17
C LEU A 206 15.33 13.17 -3.32
N GLU A 207 16.10 12.09 -3.39
CA GLU A 207 15.92 11.04 -4.41
C GLU A 207 14.75 10.11 -4.09
N ASN A 208 14.37 10.01 -2.81
CA ASN A 208 13.35 9.07 -2.33
C ASN A 208 12.22 9.70 -1.52
N ALA A 209 12.16 11.03 -1.43
CA ALA A 209 11.05 11.75 -0.83
C ALA A 209 10.92 13.15 -1.43
N VAL A 210 9.68 13.65 -1.48
CA VAL A 210 9.42 15.07 -1.66
C VAL A 210 9.62 15.77 -0.32
N VAL A 211 10.61 16.66 -0.23
CA VAL A 211 10.90 17.38 1.01
C VAL A 211 10.36 18.80 0.91
N ILE A 212 9.50 19.14 1.85
CA ILE A 212 8.83 20.44 1.93
C ILE A 212 9.47 21.27 3.04
N ASP A 213 9.89 22.48 2.72
CA ASP A 213 10.22 23.53 3.68
C ASP A 213 9.01 24.46 3.87
N ASP A 214 9.06 25.41 4.80
CA ASP A 214 7.89 26.25 5.14
C ASP A 214 7.26 26.94 3.91
N ASN A 215 8.08 27.31 2.92
CA ASN A 215 7.65 28.10 1.76
C ASN A 215 8.00 27.51 0.38
N ARG A 216 8.63 26.33 0.29
CA ARG A 216 8.97 25.71 -1.01
C ARG A 216 9.16 24.20 -0.95
N ILE A 217 9.09 23.56 -2.12
CA ILE A 217 9.57 22.20 -2.35
C ILE A 217 11.08 22.26 -2.60
N LEU A 218 11.85 21.37 -1.95
CA LEU A 218 13.31 21.37 -2.03
C LEU A 218 13.86 20.53 -3.20
N ASN A 219 13.07 19.59 -3.71
CA ASN A 219 13.42 18.77 -4.87
C ASN A 219 13.65 19.67 -6.11
N PRO A 220 14.86 19.71 -6.71
CA PRO A 220 15.17 20.58 -7.83
C PRO A 220 14.27 20.37 -9.07
N GLU A 221 13.84 19.13 -9.30
CA GLU A 221 12.93 18.72 -10.36
C GLU A 221 11.45 19.00 -10.04
N GLY A 222 11.15 19.41 -8.82
CA GLY A 222 9.79 19.67 -8.34
C GLY A 222 8.97 18.40 -8.14
N LEU A 223 7.66 18.51 -8.36
CA LEU A 223 6.72 17.40 -8.26
C LEU A 223 6.59 16.65 -9.59
N ARG A 224 6.37 15.34 -9.51
CA ARG A 224 6.01 14.49 -10.66
C ARG A 224 4.58 14.72 -11.12
N PHE A 225 3.71 15.11 -10.19
CA PHE A 225 2.32 15.49 -10.42
C PHE A 225 1.99 16.76 -9.63
N LYS A 226 1.11 17.62 -10.15
CA LYS A 226 0.68 18.83 -9.43
C LYS A 226 0.07 18.52 -8.06
N ASP A 227 -0.58 17.37 -7.97
CA ASP A 227 -1.32 16.78 -6.86
C ASP A 227 -0.63 15.51 -6.32
N GLU A 228 0.70 15.45 -6.38
CA GLU A 228 1.51 14.29 -5.97
C GLU A 228 1.23 13.84 -4.53
N PHE A 229 0.98 14.77 -3.60
CA PHE A 229 0.73 14.47 -2.18
C PHE A 229 -0.53 13.64 -1.95
N VAL A 230 -1.66 14.01 -2.58
CA VAL A 230 -2.91 13.26 -2.44
C VAL A 230 -2.88 11.93 -3.19
N ARG A 231 -2.20 11.88 -4.35
CA ARG A 231 -1.96 10.64 -5.10
C ARG A 231 -1.14 9.65 -4.27
N HIS A 232 -0.13 10.13 -3.56
CA HIS A 232 0.65 9.29 -2.66
C HIS A 232 -0.19 8.75 -1.50
N LYS A 233 -1.11 9.54 -0.94
CA LYS A 233 -2.03 9.04 0.10
C LYS A 233 -3.04 8.01 -0.43
N ILE A 234 -3.38 8.07 -1.73
CA ILE A 234 -4.12 7.00 -2.40
C ILE A 234 -3.26 5.73 -2.54
N LEU A 235 -2.00 5.87 -2.93
CA LEU A 235 -1.02 4.76 -2.99
C LEU A 235 -0.94 4.05 -1.63
N ASP A 236 -0.78 4.81 -0.53
CA ASP A 236 -0.78 4.30 0.84
C ASP A 236 -2.06 3.53 1.17
N ALA A 237 -3.23 4.12 0.89
CA ALA A 237 -4.51 3.50 1.20
C ALA A 237 -4.74 2.19 0.45
N ILE A 238 -4.34 2.12 -0.82
CA ILE A 238 -4.37 0.86 -1.60
C ILE A 238 -3.50 -0.19 -0.90
N GLY A 239 -2.27 0.18 -0.50
CA GLY A 239 -1.36 -0.70 0.22
C GLY A 239 -1.96 -1.24 1.52
N ASP A 240 -2.48 -0.35 2.36
CA ASP A 240 -3.06 -0.70 3.66
C ASP A 240 -4.30 -1.60 3.52
N LEU A 241 -5.20 -1.29 2.57
CA LEU A 241 -6.40 -2.11 2.34
C LEU A 241 -6.07 -3.51 1.79
N THR A 242 -4.88 -3.69 1.20
CA THR A 242 -4.42 -5.01 0.72
C THR A 242 -4.22 -5.99 1.86
N LEU A 243 -4.02 -5.50 3.10
CA LEU A 243 -3.96 -6.35 4.28
C LEU A 243 -5.26 -7.14 4.53
N LEU A 244 -6.40 -6.75 3.94
CA LEU A 244 -7.61 -7.58 4.00
C LEU A 244 -7.44 -8.96 3.32
N GLY A 245 -6.36 -9.17 2.57
CA GLY A 245 -6.02 -10.46 1.94
C GLY A 245 -6.87 -10.79 0.71
N CYS A 246 -7.78 -9.90 0.32
CA CYS A 246 -8.61 -9.98 -0.88
C CYS A 246 -8.78 -8.57 -1.44
N ARG A 247 -8.95 -8.44 -2.76
CA ARG A 247 -9.27 -7.13 -3.35
C ARG A 247 -10.67 -6.68 -2.93
N VAL A 248 -10.78 -5.41 -2.57
CA VAL A 248 -12.03 -4.81 -2.11
C VAL A 248 -12.83 -4.31 -3.30
N PHE A 249 -14.09 -4.71 -3.38
CA PHE A 249 -15.08 -4.18 -4.31
C PHE A 249 -16.04 -3.28 -3.51
N GLY A 250 -15.76 -1.98 -3.54
CA GLY A 250 -16.46 -0.96 -2.77
C GLY A 250 -15.84 0.42 -3.02
N ASP A 251 -16.59 1.47 -2.72
CA ASP A 251 -16.07 2.83 -2.74
C ASP A 251 -15.26 3.08 -1.48
N TYR A 252 -14.05 3.61 -1.64
CA TYR A 252 -13.25 4.10 -0.54
C TYR A 252 -13.28 5.63 -0.51
N THR A 253 -13.77 6.22 0.58
CA THR A 253 -13.75 7.67 0.79
C THR A 253 -12.90 8.02 2.00
N SER A 254 -12.00 8.99 1.85
CA SER A 254 -11.15 9.48 2.95
C SER A 254 -11.12 10.99 3.05
N TYR A 255 -11.13 11.48 4.29
CA TYR A 255 -10.76 12.83 4.65
C TYR A 255 -9.64 12.81 5.67
N ALA A 256 -8.45 13.28 5.26
CA ALA A 256 -7.23 13.29 6.05
C ALA A 256 -6.95 11.92 6.71
N GLY A 257 -7.14 10.84 5.94
CA GLY A 257 -6.84 9.47 6.38
C GLY A 257 -5.37 9.24 6.70
N SER A 258 -5.09 8.13 7.38
CA SER A 258 -3.76 7.71 7.82
C SER A 258 -3.70 6.18 7.89
N HIS A 259 -2.50 5.60 7.95
CA HIS A 259 -2.31 4.16 8.16
C HIS A 259 -3.10 3.65 9.38
N LYS A 260 -3.12 4.41 10.47
CA LYS A 260 -3.93 4.12 11.66
C LYS A 260 -5.41 4.01 11.33
N LEU A 261 -5.97 5.01 10.65
CA LEU A 261 -7.39 5.01 10.30
C LEU A 261 -7.72 3.88 9.31
N ASN A 262 -6.87 3.64 8.32
CA ASN A 262 -7.01 2.54 7.36
C ASN A 262 -7.01 1.18 8.07
N HIS A 263 -6.06 0.96 8.97
CA HIS A 263 -5.99 -0.26 9.77
C HIS A 263 -7.23 -0.43 10.66
N LEU A 264 -7.66 0.62 11.36
CA LEU A 264 -8.89 0.57 12.15
C LEU A 264 -10.12 0.25 11.30
N LEU A 265 -10.19 0.78 10.08
CA LEU A 265 -11.26 0.46 9.13
C LEU A 265 -11.25 -1.02 8.73
N THR A 266 -10.08 -1.62 8.49
CA THR A 266 -10.01 -3.08 8.23
C THR A 266 -10.54 -3.88 9.41
N LYS A 267 -10.21 -3.48 10.65
CA LYS A 267 -10.71 -4.14 11.86
C LYS A 267 -12.22 -3.95 12.02
N GLU A 268 -12.73 -2.74 11.79
CA GLU A 268 -14.16 -2.46 11.91
C GLU A 268 -14.99 -3.23 10.89
N LEU A 269 -14.51 -3.30 9.64
CA LEU A 269 -15.12 -4.10 8.58
C LEU A 269 -15.22 -5.59 8.97
N LEU A 270 -14.13 -6.15 9.50
CA LEU A 270 -14.06 -7.56 9.84
C LEU A 270 -14.83 -7.94 11.12
N LYS A 271 -15.25 -6.98 11.96
CA LYS A 271 -16.04 -7.25 13.18
C LYS A 271 -17.46 -7.70 12.88
N ASP A 272 -18.08 -7.18 11.82
CA ASP A 272 -19.46 -7.52 11.43
C ASP A 272 -19.45 -8.18 10.05
N PRO A 273 -19.56 -9.52 9.97
CA PRO A 273 -19.62 -10.26 8.71
C PRO A 273 -20.78 -9.86 7.79
N SER A 274 -21.79 -9.12 8.27
CA SER A 274 -22.88 -8.62 7.42
C SER A 274 -22.51 -7.37 6.61
N THR A 275 -21.33 -6.78 6.86
CA THR A 275 -20.83 -5.60 6.14
C THR A 275 -20.13 -5.93 4.84
N TYR A 276 -19.73 -7.18 4.64
CA TYR A 276 -19.06 -7.64 3.42
C TYR A 276 -19.48 -9.06 3.02
N GLU A 277 -19.14 -9.44 1.79
CA GLU A 277 -19.33 -10.78 1.25
C GLU A 277 -18.06 -11.19 0.52
N VAL A 278 -17.53 -12.38 0.80
CA VAL A 278 -16.38 -12.91 0.05
C VAL A 278 -16.89 -13.71 -1.15
N VAL A 279 -16.72 -13.17 -2.34
CA VAL A 279 -17.20 -13.77 -3.59
C VAL A 279 -16.06 -14.48 -4.31
N SER A 280 -16.27 -15.75 -4.66
CA SER A 280 -15.40 -16.53 -5.54
C SER A 280 -15.72 -16.23 -7.00
N LEU A 281 -14.70 -15.96 -7.81
CA LEU A 281 -14.88 -15.52 -9.19
C LEU A 281 -14.88 -16.66 -10.18
N GLU A 282 -15.76 -17.62 -9.94
CA GLU A 282 -16.06 -18.67 -10.90
C GLU A 282 -16.72 -18.08 -12.16
N LYS A 283 -16.61 -18.78 -13.29
CA LYS A 283 -16.71 -18.28 -14.68
C LYS A 283 -17.94 -17.42 -15.05
N SER A 284 -18.97 -17.30 -14.22
CA SER A 284 -20.19 -16.51 -14.47
C SER A 284 -20.23 -15.12 -13.80
N ALA A 285 -19.41 -14.83 -12.78
CA ALA A 285 -19.46 -13.57 -12.02
C ALA A 285 -18.50 -12.47 -12.52
N TYR A 286 -17.65 -12.79 -13.50
CA TYR A 286 -16.48 -11.98 -13.88
C TYR A 286 -16.81 -10.56 -14.34
N LYS A 287 -17.81 -10.40 -15.23
CA LYS A 287 -18.10 -9.10 -15.88
C LYS A 287 -18.46 -7.97 -14.92
N VAL A 288 -19.05 -8.28 -13.76
CA VAL A 288 -19.46 -7.27 -12.78
C VAL A 288 -18.25 -6.74 -12.00
N TYR A 289 -17.20 -7.56 -11.85
CA TYR A 289 -16.08 -7.28 -10.96
C TYR A 289 -14.77 -6.96 -11.70
N GLU A 290 -14.77 -6.95 -13.04
CA GLU A 290 -13.61 -6.63 -13.89
C GLU A 290 -12.91 -5.32 -13.48
N LYS A 291 -13.66 -4.31 -13.02
CA LYS A 291 -13.11 -3.00 -12.64
C LYS A 291 -12.16 -3.01 -11.44
N VAL A 292 -12.20 -4.02 -10.60
CA VAL A 292 -11.24 -4.16 -9.49
C VAL A 292 -9.96 -4.86 -9.94
N PHE A 293 -9.94 -5.36 -11.18
CA PHE A 293 -8.92 -6.28 -11.69
C PHE A 293 -8.20 -5.85 -12.95
N ALA A 294 -8.85 -5.01 -13.77
CA ALA A 294 -8.29 -4.38 -14.96
C ALA A 294 -7.05 -3.55 -14.60
#